data_AF-A0A958SUQ0-F1
#
_entry.id   AF-A0A958SUQ0-F1
#
_cell.length_a   1.000
_cell.length_b   1.000
_cell.length_c   1.000
_cell.angle_alpha   90.00
_cell.angle_beta   90.00
_cell.angle_gamma   90.00
#
_symmetry.space_group_name_H-M   'P 1'
#
loop_
_entity.id
_entity.type
_entity.pdbx_description
1 polymer ?
#
loop_
_entity_poly.entity_id
_entity_poly.type
_entity_poly.pdbx_seq_one_letter_code
_entity_poly.pdbx_strand_id
1 'polypeptide(L)'
;MKIETLKPKTNGNKLNGFSFQDIGDEHLFTSLETPLKSDAFKLSDNEKKKRIALLFEEIMDVMGLDLTDDSLQGTPERVAKMYIDEIFCGLNPKNKPKIALFDNKYQYNQMLIEKNISFYSNCEHHFVPIIGKAHIAYVSSGKVIGL
;
A
#
# COMPACT_ATOMS: atom_id res chain seq x y z
N MET A 1 23.79 9.75 -20.57
CA MET A 1 23.14 8.42 -20.42
C MET A 1 21.65 8.63 -20.58
N LYS A 2 21.00 8.01 -21.58
CA LYS A 2 19.53 8.12 -21.73
C LYS A 2 18.88 7.38 -20.56
N ILE A 3 18.02 8.07 -19.81
CA ILE A 3 17.21 7.45 -18.75
C ILE A 3 16.13 6.65 -19.47
N GLU A 4 16.36 5.35 -19.68
CA GLU A 4 15.31 4.45 -20.11
C GLU A 4 14.41 4.18 -18.91
N THR A 5 13.22 4.77 -18.89
CA THR A 5 12.15 4.33 -17.99
C THR A 5 11.85 2.89 -18.36
N LEU A 6 12.14 1.94 -17.46
CA LEU A 6 11.76 0.54 -17.63
C LEU A 6 10.26 0.50 -17.87
N LYS A 7 9.84 0.11 -19.07
CA LYS A 7 8.43 -0.13 -19.36
C LYS A 7 7.99 -1.32 -18.48
N PRO A 8 6.87 -1.21 -17.75
CA PRO A 8 6.37 -2.33 -16.97
C PRO A 8 6.14 -3.51 -17.92
N LYS A 9 6.91 -4.60 -17.74
CA LYS A 9 6.65 -5.86 -18.43
C LYS A 9 5.50 -6.52 -17.69
N THR A 10 4.32 -6.54 -18.32
CA THR A 10 3.25 -7.43 -17.88
C THR A 10 3.67 -8.85 -18.22
N ASN A 11 3.70 -9.73 -17.22
CA ASN A 11 3.92 -11.14 -17.48
C ASN A 11 2.63 -11.66 -18.14
N GLY A 12 2.65 -11.84 -19.47
CA GLY A 12 1.46 -12.23 -20.26
C GLY A 12 0.94 -13.64 -19.98
N ASN A 13 1.54 -14.35 -19.03
CA ASN A 13 1.11 -15.66 -18.59
C ASN A 13 -0.07 -15.52 -17.64
N LYS A 14 -1.25 -15.98 -18.09
CA LYS A 14 -2.34 -16.29 -17.16
C LYS A 14 -1.85 -17.42 -16.25
N LEU A 15 -2.11 -17.33 -14.94
CA LEU A 15 -1.90 -18.40 -13.95
C LEU A 15 -2.90 -19.55 -14.17
N ASN A 16 -3.01 -20.01 -15.43
CA ASN A 16 -3.93 -21.06 -15.84
C ASN A 16 -3.60 -22.33 -15.06
N GLY A 17 -4.48 -22.73 -14.15
CA GLY A 17 -4.36 -23.96 -13.36
C GLY A 17 -4.23 -23.77 -11.85
N PHE A 18 -4.00 -22.55 -11.36
CA PHE A 18 -4.02 -22.26 -9.92
C PHE A 18 -5.41 -21.79 -9.48
N SER A 19 -5.89 -22.31 -8.35
CA SER A 19 -7.11 -21.83 -7.70
C SER A 19 -6.87 -20.49 -6.99
N PHE A 20 -7.96 -19.82 -6.56
CA PHE A 20 -7.85 -18.60 -5.76
C PHE A 20 -7.14 -18.83 -4.42
N GLN A 21 -7.25 -20.04 -3.87
CA GLN A 21 -6.55 -20.46 -2.65
C GLN A 21 -5.06 -20.59 -2.93
N ASP A 22 -4.66 -21.31 -3.99
CA ASP A 22 -3.24 -21.50 -4.33
C ASP A 22 -2.52 -20.16 -4.57
N ILE A 23 -3.19 -19.21 -5.25
CA ILE A 23 -2.61 -17.87 -5.49
C ILE A 23 -2.39 -17.13 -4.17
N GLY A 24 -3.35 -17.22 -3.25
CA GLY A 24 -3.29 -16.52 -1.96
C GLY A 24 -2.29 -17.13 -1.00
N ASP A 25 -2.31 -18.46 -0.87
CA ASP A 25 -1.49 -19.22 0.07
C ASP A 25 -0.01 -19.22 -0.34
N GLU A 26 0.28 -19.33 -1.65
CA GLU A 26 1.66 -19.32 -2.18
C GLU A 26 2.17 -17.89 -2.48
N HIS A 27 1.37 -16.86 -2.17
CA HIS A 27 1.74 -15.45 -2.35
C HIS A 27 2.31 -15.12 -3.75
N LEU A 28 1.68 -15.66 -4.79
CA LEU A 28 2.19 -15.55 -6.16
C LEU A 28 2.11 -14.10 -6.67
N PHE A 29 3.24 -13.56 -7.13
CA PHE A 29 3.30 -12.21 -7.71
C PHE A 29 2.54 -12.14 -9.04
N THR A 30 1.44 -11.38 -9.08
CA THR A 30 0.53 -11.32 -10.25
C THR A 30 0.65 -10.03 -11.06
N SER A 31 1.01 -8.91 -10.43
CA SER A 31 1.05 -7.59 -11.07
C SER A 31 2.00 -6.64 -10.34
N LEU A 32 2.57 -5.70 -11.09
CA LEU A 32 3.34 -4.57 -10.54
C LEU A 32 2.44 -3.51 -9.90
N GLU A 33 1.27 -3.26 -10.51
CA GLU A 33 0.29 -2.31 -10.00
C GLU A 33 -0.70 -3.01 -9.08
N THR A 34 -1.05 -2.39 -7.95
CA THR A 34 -2.10 -2.89 -7.05
C THR A 34 -3.43 -3.00 -7.81
N PRO A 35 -4.11 -4.16 -7.78
CA PRO A 35 -5.30 -4.40 -8.60
C PRO A 35 -6.53 -3.64 -8.07
N LEU A 36 -6.69 -2.39 -8.50
CA LEU A 36 -7.85 -1.56 -8.19
C LEU A 36 -8.97 -1.76 -9.22
N LYS A 37 -10.22 -1.67 -8.75
CA LYS A 37 -11.40 -1.59 -9.64
C LYS A 37 -11.35 -0.31 -10.47
N SER A 38 -11.92 -0.35 -11.68
CA SER A 38 -12.00 0.82 -12.58
C SER A 38 -12.77 2.00 -11.96
N ASP A 39 -13.69 1.72 -11.03
CA ASP A 39 -14.51 2.71 -10.31
C ASP A 39 -14.10 2.89 -8.83
N ALA A 40 -12.87 2.50 -8.45
CA ALA A 40 -12.38 2.51 -7.06
C ALA A 40 -12.53 3.86 -6.32
N PHE A 41 -12.65 4.98 -7.05
CA PHE A 41 -12.77 6.33 -6.51
C PHE A 41 -14.17 6.96 -6.70
N LYS A 42 -15.19 6.14 -7.04
CA LYS A 42 -16.58 6.61 -7.20
C LYS A 42 -17.21 7.11 -5.89
N LEU A 43 -16.92 6.43 -4.78
CA LEU A 43 -17.38 6.83 -3.45
C LEU A 43 -16.36 7.75 -2.78
N SER A 44 -16.86 8.75 -2.05
CA SER A 44 -16.02 9.57 -1.18
C SER A 44 -15.45 8.77 -0.01
N ASP A 45 -14.33 9.23 0.54
CA ASP A 45 -13.69 8.58 1.68
C ASP A 45 -14.61 8.52 2.91
N ASN A 46 -15.45 9.54 3.11
CA ASN A 46 -16.46 9.54 4.19
C ASN A 46 -17.55 8.48 3.96
N GLU A 47 -18.03 8.30 2.72
CA GLU A 47 -18.99 7.25 2.40
C GLU A 47 -18.38 5.86 2.57
N LYS A 48 -17.11 5.67 2.16
CA LYS A 48 -16.37 4.42 2.37
C LYS A 48 -16.26 4.12 3.86
N LYS A 49 -15.84 5.08 4.68
CA LYS A 49 -15.72 4.90 6.14
C LYS A 49 -17.04 4.52 6.79
N LYS A 50 -18.14 5.20 6.46
CA LYS A 50 -19.48 4.85 6.97
C LYS A 50 -19.87 3.42 6.62
N ARG A 51 -19.66 2.99 5.38
CA ARG A 51 -19.98 1.63 4.93
C ARG A 51 -19.09 0.58 5.59
N ILE A 52 -17.79 0.85 5.71
CA ILE A 52 -16.84 -0.07 6.35
C ILE A 52 -17.17 -0.22 7.83
N ALA A 53 -17.49 0.86 8.55
CA ALA A 53 -17.87 0.80 9.95
C ALA A 53 -19.07 -0.13 10.15
N LEU A 54 -20.16 0.07 9.39
CA LEU A 54 -21.33 -0.82 9.44
C LEU A 54 -20.96 -2.29 9.17
N LEU A 55 -20.11 -2.56 8.19
CA LEU A 55 -19.68 -3.94 7.90
C LEU A 55 -18.81 -4.54 9.02
N PHE A 56 -18.00 -3.72 9.69
CA PHE A 56 -17.15 -4.19 10.77
C PHE A 56 -17.92 -4.40 12.06
N GLU A 57 -18.98 -3.62 12.28
CA GLU A 57 -19.97 -3.86 13.33
C GLU A 57 -20.57 -5.27 13.22
N GLU A 58 -21.04 -5.64 12.02
CA GLU A 58 -21.56 -6.98 11.73
C GLU A 58 -20.52 -8.09 11.92
N ILE A 59 -19.25 -7.84 11.53
CA ILE A 59 -18.15 -8.79 11.78
C ILE A 59 -17.98 -9.02 13.28
N MET A 60 -17.98 -7.95 14.08
CA MET A 60 -17.81 -8.02 15.53
C MET A 60 -18.99 -8.75 16.20
N ASP A 61 -20.22 -8.50 15.76
CA ASP A 61 -21.42 -9.20 16.25
C ASP A 61 -21.35 -10.71 15.95
N VAL A 62 -20.98 -11.09 14.71
CA VAL A 62 -20.80 -12.49 14.32
C VAL A 62 -19.71 -13.20 15.14
N MET A 63 -18.68 -12.46 15.57
CA MET A 63 -17.65 -12.96 16.48
C MET A 63 -18.13 -13.09 17.94
N GLY A 64 -19.32 -12.57 18.27
CA GLY A 64 -19.88 -12.57 19.62
C GLY A 64 -19.29 -11.48 20.53
N LEU A 65 -18.79 -10.38 19.97
CA LEU A 65 -18.27 -9.25 20.74
C LEU A 65 -19.41 -8.33 21.20
N ASP A 66 -19.40 -7.96 22.47
CA ASP A 66 -20.41 -7.04 23.04
C ASP A 66 -20.09 -5.58 22.66
N LEU A 67 -20.85 -5.04 21.71
CA LEU A 67 -20.71 -3.65 21.26
C LEU A 67 -21.36 -2.62 22.21
N THR A 68 -22.02 -3.06 23.28
CA THR A 68 -22.47 -2.16 24.36
C THR A 68 -21.34 -1.80 25.32
N ASP A 69 -20.23 -2.53 25.28
CA ASP A 69 -18.99 -2.22 25.99
C ASP A 69 -18.40 -0.87 25.54
N ASP A 70 -17.96 -0.07 26.50
CA ASP A 70 -17.50 1.29 26.26
C ASP A 70 -16.21 1.34 25.44
N SER A 71 -15.36 0.31 25.55
CA SER A 71 -14.13 0.16 24.79
C SER A 71 -14.40 -0.24 23.34
N LEU A 72 -15.36 -1.15 23.13
CA LEU A 72 -15.64 -1.75 21.82
C LEU A 72 -16.60 -0.95 20.94
N GLN A 73 -17.54 -0.19 21.49
CA GLN A 73 -18.58 0.53 20.73
C GLN A 73 -18.04 1.42 19.61
N GLY A 74 -16.83 1.98 19.76
CA GLY A 74 -16.19 2.85 18.76
C GLY A 74 -15.17 2.14 17.86
N THR A 75 -15.02 0.82 17.99
CA THR A 75 -14.06 0.04 17.19
C THR A 75 -14.37 0.04 15.71
N PRO A 76 -15.64 -0.11 15.26
CA PRO A 76 -15.95 -0.09 13.84
C PRO A 76 -15.51 1.20 13.13
N GLU A 77 -15.72 2.36 13.77
CA GLU A 77 -15.28 3.65 13.24
C GLU A 77 -13.75 3.78 13.22
N ARG A 78 -13.07 3.30 14.26
CA ARG A 78 -11.60 3.30 14.31
C ARG A 78 -11.01 2.44 13.20
N VAL A 79 -11.57 1.26 12.95
CA VAL A 79 -11.13 0.38 11.86
C VAL A 79 -11.37 1.02 10.49
N ALA A 80 -12.55 1.61 10.28
CA ALA A 80 -12.87 2.31 9.04
C ALA A 80 -11.91 3.48 8.79
N LYS A 81 -11.62 4.29 9.81
CA LYS A 81 -10.63 5.37 9.76
C LYS A 81 -9.24 4.83 9.45
N MET A 82 -8.80 3.79 10.15
CA MET A 82 -7.50 3.16 9.93
C MET A 82 -7.33 2.70 8.48
N TYR A 83 -8.33 2.02 7.91
CA TYR A 83 -8.27 1.55 6.53
C TYR A 83 -8.21 2.67 5.51
N ILE A 84 -9.02 3.72 5.66
CA ILE A 84 -9.14 4.76 4.62
C ILE A 84 -8.10 5.87 4.77
N ASP A 85 -7.88 6.34 6.00
CA ASP A 85 -7.06 7.52 6.25
C ASP A 85 -5.59 7.17 6.58
N GLU A 86 -5.30 5.91 6.95
CA GLU A 86 -3.99 5.53 7.51
C GLU A 86 -3.30 4.43 6.70
N ILE A 87 -3.60 3.15 6.93
CA ILE A 87 -2.74 2.03 6.48
C ILE A 87 -2.86 1.74 4.98
N PHE A 88 -3.98 2.08 4.34
CA PHE A 88 -4.15 1.97 2.89
C PHE A 88 -4.24 3.34 2.18
N CYS A 89 -3.83 4.42 2.84
CA CYS A 89 -3.86 5.76 2.25
C CYS A 89 -3.06 5.84 0.92
N GLY A 90 -2.02 5.00 0.77
CA GLY A 90 -1.21 4.90 -0.45
C GLY A 90 -1.95 4.44 -1.70
N LEU A 91 -3.14 3.84 -1.57
CA LEU A 91 -3.99 3.46 -2.71
C LEU A 91 -4.58 4.69 -3.42
N ASN A 92 -4.69 5.84 -2.74
CA ASN A 92 -5.16 7.07 -3.34
C ASN A 92 -3.98 7.83 -3.98
N PRO A 93 -3.94 7.99 -5.31
CA PRO A 93 -2.82 8.66 -5.98
C PRO A 93 -2.58 10.10 -5.51
N LYS A 94 -3.58 10.76 -4.91
CA LYS A 94 -3.45 12.10 -4.32
C LYS A 94 -2.49 12.15 -3.14
N ASN A 95 -2.28 11.02 -2.45
CA ASN A 95 -1.40 10.92 -1.29
C ASN A 95 0.07 10.68 -1.67
N LYS A 96 0.39 10.63 -2.98
CA LYS A 96 1.77 10.50 -3.45
C LYS A 96 2.61 11.68 -2.95
N PRO A 97 3.79 11.45 -2.33
CA PRO A 97 4.62 12.52 -1.80
C PRO A 97 5.14 13.42 -2.92
N LYS A 98 5.33 14.71 -2.59
CA LYS A 98 6.00 15.65 -3.49
C LYS A 98 7.47 15.29 -3.59
N ILE A 99 7.98 15.17 -4.81
CA ILE A 99 9.38 14.82 -5.06
C ILE A 99 10.21 16.09 -5.10
N ALA A 100 11.22 16.19 -4.22
CA ALA A 100 12.24 17.23 -4.26
C ALA A 100 13.49 16.70 -4.96
N LEU A 101 14.00 17.46 -5.93
CA LEU A 101 15.22 17.13 -6.68
C LEU A 101 16.16 18.32 -6.68
N PHE A 102 17.47 18.05 -6.51
CA PHE A 102 18.54 19.03 -6.52
C PHE A 102 19.55 18.69 -7.61
N ASP A 103 20.19 19.71 -8.21
CA ASP A 103 21.25 19.48 -9.18
C ASP A 103 22.50 18.92 -8.48
N ASN A 104 23.13 17.90 -9.08
CA ASN A 104 24.36 17.30 -8.58
C ASN A 104 25.58 18.18 -8.90
N LYS A 105 25.65 19.38 -8.32
CA LYS A 105 26.69 20.39 -8.60
C LYS A 105 28.10 19.90 -8.27
N TYR A 106 28.22 19.04 -7.27
CA TYR A 106 29.49 18.45 -6.85
C TYR A 106 29.93 17.26 -7.71
N GLN A 107 29.17 16.92 -8.76
CA GLN A 107 29.43 15.79 -9.65
C GLN A 107 29.71 14.48 -8.89
N TYR A 108 28.99 14.28 -7.79
CA TYR A 108 29.15 13.09 -6.97
C TYR A 108 28.74 11.87 -7.79
N ASN A 109 29.70 11.01 -8.10
CA ASN A 109 29.54 9.85 -8.99
C ASN A 109 29.65 8.52 -8.24
N GLN A 110 29.34 8.51 -6.95
CA GLN A 110 29.26 7.31 -6.14
C GLN A 110 27.80 6.98 -5.81
N MET A 111 27.58 5.75 -5.35
CA MET A 111 26.27 5.30 -4.91
C MET A 111 25.84 6.06 -3.65
N LEU A 112 24.64 6.63 -3.68
CA LEU A 112 23.96 7.12 -2.50
C LEU A 112 23.14 5.97 -1.93
N ILE A 113 23.17 5.79 -0.61
CA ILE A 113 22.42 4.73 0.08
C ILE A 113 21.70 5.34 1.26
N GLU A 114 20.39 5.18 1.29
CA GLU A 114 19.56 5.40 2.48
C GLU A 114 19.22 4.04 3.08
N LYS A 115 19.52 3.84 4.36
CA LYS A 115 19.38 2.55 5.05
C LYS A 115 18.45 2.65 6.24
N ASN A 116 17.88 1.51 6.63
CA ASN A 116 17.05 1.37 7.83
C ASN A 116 15.75 2.19 7.78
N ILE A 117 15.25 2.48 6.58
CA ILE A 117 13.95 3.13 6.37
C ILE A 117 12.89 2.21 6.98
N SER A 118 12.15 2.71 7.96
CA SER A 118 11.04 1.97 8.56
C SER A 118 9.94 1.75 7.52
N PHE A 119 9.54 0.50 7.35
CA PHE A 119 8.50 0.11 6.41
C PHE A 119 7.38 -0.62 7.15
N TYR A 120 6.16 -0.12 6.96
CA TYR A 120 4.92 -0.69 7.47
C TYR A 120 3.98 -0.89 6.29
N SER A 121 3.42 -2.08 6.17
CA SER A 121 2.48 -2.45 5.12
C SER A 121 1.53 -3.54 5.65
N ASN A 122 0.68 -4.08 4.79
CA ASN A 122 -0.24 -5.15 5.12
C ASN A 122 -0.23 -6.19 3.99
N CYS A 123 -0.24 -7.48 4.35
CA CYS A 123 -0.39 -8.57 3.39
C CYS A 123 -1.82 -8.53 2.82
N GLU A 124 -1.98 -8.43 1.50
CA GLU A 124 -3.30 -8.35 0.86
C GLU A 124 -4.15 -9.63 1.00
N HIS A 125 -3.53 -10.76 1.34
CA HIS A 125 -4.23 -12.04 1.51
C HIS A 125 -4.93 -12.15 2.88
N HIS A 126 -4.33 -11.56 3.92
CA HIS A 126 -4.77 -11.71 5.31
C HIS A 126 -5.05 -10.39 6.02
N PHE A 127 -4.67 -9.27 5.42
CA PHE A 127 -4.76 -7.90 5.95
C PHE A 127 -3.98 -7.67 7.26
N VAL A 128 -3.05 -8.57 7.58
CA VAL A 128 -2.17 -8.46 8.75
C VAL A 128 -0.92 -7.62 8.45
N PRO A 129 -0.31 -6.96 9.46
CA PRO A 129 0.85 -6.10 9.27
C PRO A 129 2.08 -6.84 8.71
N ILE A 130 2.78 -6.18 7.79
CA ILE A 130 4.15 -6.47 7.37
C ILE A 130 5.02 -5.34 7.92
N ILE A 131 5.98 -5.68 8.78
CA ILE A 131 6.85 -4.71 9.44
C ILE A 131 8.30 -5.05 9.08
N GLY A 132 9.04 -4.06 8.60
CA GLY A 132 10.40 -4.30 8.15
C GLY A 132 11.24 -3.05 7.93
N LYS A 133 12.38 -3.26 7.27
CA LYS A 133 13.32 -2.23 6.88
C LYS A 133 13.57 -2.27 5.38
N ALA A 134 13.54 -1.12 4.75
CA ALA A 134 13.97 -0.93 3.38
C ALA A 134 15.34 -0.26 3.33
N HIS A 135 16.13 -0.65 2.33
CA HIS A 135 17.41 -0.02 1.99
C HIS A 135 17.34 0.35 0.52
N ILE A 136 17.52 1.63 0.21
CA ILE A 136 17.43 2.15 -1.15
C ILE A 136 18.79 2.69 -1.53
N ALA A 137 19.29 2.28 -2.69
CA ALA A 137 20.54 2.76 -3.24
C ALA A 137 20.36 3.17 -4.70
N TYR A 138 21.00 4.27 -5.08
CA TYR A 138 21.02 4.70 -6.48
C TYR A 138 22.29 5.51 -6.80
N VAL A 139 22.63 5.59 -8.09
CA VAL A 139 23.69 6.45 -8.61
C VAL A 139 23.03 7.62 -9.34
N SER A 140 23.42 8.86 -8.99
CA SER A 140 22.85 10.05 -9.61
C SER A 140 23.17 10.13 -11.10
N SER A 141 22.17 10.45 -11.92
CA SER A 141 22.35 10.79 -13.34
C SER A 141 22.36 12.30 -13.61
N GLY A 142 22.71 13.11 -12.59
CA GLY A 142 22.74 14.58 -12.65
C GLY A 142 21.81 15.28 -11.66
N LYS A 143 20.85 14.56 -11.07
CA LYS A 143 20.02 15.05 -9.97
C LYS A 143 20.09 14.15 -8.74
N VAL A 144 19.91 14.74 -7.57
CA VAL A 144 19.88 14.07 -6.26
C VAL A 144 18.50 14.24 -5.64
N ILE A 145 17.92 13.18 -5.08
CA ILE A 145 16.63 13.22 -4.40
C ILE A 145 16.80 13.81 -2.99
N GLY A 146 15.82 14.59 -2.53
CA GLY A 146 15.76 15.00 -1.13
C GLY A 146 15.46 13.79 -0.23
N LEU A 147 16.26 13.62 0.83
CA LEU A 147 16.03 12.64 1.90
C LEU A 147 15.04 13.18 2.93
#